data_AF-W9VTM0-F1
#
_entry.id   AF-W9VTM0-F1
#
_cell.length_a   1.000
_cell.length_b   1.000
_cell.length_c   1.000
_cell.angle_alpha   90.00
_cell.angle_beta   90.00
_cell.angle_gamma   90.00
#
_symmetry.space_group_name_H-M   'P 1'
#
loop_
_entity.id
_entity.type
_entity.pdbx_description
1 polymer ?
#
loop_
_entity_poly.entity_id
_entity_poly.type
_entity_poly.pdbx_seq_one_letter_code
_entity_poly.pdbx_strand_id
1 'polypeptide(L)'
;MERYALTLLMLLCSVLEEKSRLLTASLAPQTIHIHYTGIIDVTNEMRRILGRSVNAKTTDFGSSFIHVSFETGSIRYKSLEQALFVGSGRFIIDERGLTVEYRISKVCKGLGAAAEDPEAAPVEGDNAGGAQAETSRPSA
;
A
#
# COMPACT_ATOMS: atom_id res chain seq x y z
N MET A 1 -0.93 -26.86 -6.58
CA MET A 1 -0.50 -25.69 -5.79
C MET A 1 -1.30 -25.54 -4.49
N GLU A 2 -2.62 -25.80 -4.48
CA GLU A 2 -3.55 -25.61 -3.34
C GLU A 2 -3.01 -25.88 -1.93
N ARG A 3 -2.29 -26.98 -1.71
CA ARG A 3 -1.76 -27.32 -0.37
C ARG A 3 -0.93 -26.18 0.24
N TYR A 4 -0.14 -25.46 -0.56
CA TYR A 4 0.63 -24.29 -0.08
C TYR A 4 -0.27 -23.08 0.23
N ALA A 5 -1.36 -22.88 -0.49
CA ALA A 5 -2.29 -21.78 -0.23
C ALA A 5 -3.06 -22.02 1.09
N LEU A 6 -3.52 -23.24 1.34
CA LEU A 6 -4.12 -23.65 2.60
C LEU A 6 -3.14 -23.54 3.78
N THR A 7 -1.90 -24.00 3.63
CA THR A 7 -0.88 -23.85 4.68
C THR A 7 -0.52 -22.37 4.94
N LEU A 8 -0.40 -21.55 3.89
CA LEU A 8 -0.15 -20.11 4.02
C LEU A 8 -1.29 -19.40 4.75
N LEU A 9 -2.55 -19.68 4.37
CA LEU A 9 -3.73 -19.10 5.01
C LEU A 9 -3.82 -19.49 6.50
N MET A 10 -3.70 -20.78 6.81
CA MET A 10 -3.75 -21.27 8.20
C MET A 10 -2.61 -20.68 9.04
N LEU A 11 -1.39 -20.60 8.49
CA LEU A 11 -0.24 -20.07 9.22
C LEU A 11 -0.29 -18.54 9.42
N LEU A 12 -0.84 -17.80 8.46
CA LEU A 12 -1.18 -16.38 8.65
C LEU A 12 -2.22 -16.23 9.77
N CYS A 13 -3.32 -16.97 9.71
CA CYS A 13 -4.37 -16.94 10.74
C CYS A 13 -3.81 -17.20 12.14
N SER A 14 -3.06 -18.28 12.36
CA SER A 14 -2.51 -18.59 13.69
C SER A 14 -1.55 -17.51 14.22
N VAL A 15 -0.65 -16.97 13.38
CA VAL A 15 0.32 -15.93 13.80
C VAL A 15 -0.36 -14.59 14.11
N LEU A 16 -1.53 -14.33 13.53
CA LEU A 16 -2.26 -13.06 13.67
C LEU A 16 -3.37 -13.12 14.74
N GLU A 17 -3.96 -14.29 14.97
CA GLU A 17 -4.90 -14.56 16.07
C GLU A 17 -4.19 -14.40 17.44
N GLU A 18 -2.98 -14.96 17.58
CA GLU A 18 -2.17 -14.88 18.80
C GLU A 18 -1.78 -13.43 19.20
N LYS A 19 -1.66 -12.52 18.22
CA LYS A 19 -1.08 -11.17 18.42
C LYS A 19 -2.09 -10.02 18.37
N SER A 20 -3.38 -10.29 18.15
CA SER A 20 -4.43 -9.26 18.01
C SER A 20 -4.70 -8.41 19.27
N ARG A 21 -4.25 -8.85 20.46
CA ARG A 21 -4.58 -8.23 21.75
C ARG A 21 -3.62 -7.10 22.14
N LEU A 22 -3.78 -5.93 21.52
CA LEU A 22 -2.90 -4.76 21.72
C LEU A 22 -3.05 -4.13 23.12
N LEU A 23 -2.12 -4.45 24.03
CA LEU A 23 -2.09 -3.91 25.40
C LEU A 23 -1.63 -2.44 25.41
N THR A 24 -2.58 -1.51 25.33
CA THR A 24 -2.32 -0.08 25.55
C THR A 24 -2.12 0.22 27.05
N ALA A 25 -1.40 1.29 27.40
CA ALA A 25 -1.15 1.71 28.79
C ALA A 25 -2.38 2.35 29.49
N SER A 26 -3.59 1.85 29.21
CA SER A 26 -4.84 2.25 29.84
C SER A 26 -5.29 1.17 30.83
N LEU A 27 -5.83 1.57 31.98
CA LEU A 27 -6.35 0.63 32.99
C LEU A 27 -7.58 -0.15 32.51
N ALA A 28 -8.22 0.28 31.41
CA ALA A 28 -9.27 -0.46 30.72
C ALA A 28 -8.73 -1.06 29.41
N PRO A 29 -8.99 -2.34 29.10
CA PRO A 29 -8.62 -2.93 27.82
C PRO A 29 -9.40 -2.24 26.68
N GLN A 30 -8.69 -1.83 25.62
CA GLN A 30 -9.30 -1.18 24.46
C GLN A 30 -9.09 -2.09 23.24
N THR A 31 -10.18 -2.61 22.68
CA THR A 31 -10.11 -3.50 21.51
C THR A 31 -9.91 -2.69 20.23
N ILE A 32 -8.97 -3.16 19.39
CA ILE A 32 -8.80 -2.71 18.01
C ILE A 32 -8.83 -3.98 17.16
N HIS A 33 -9.84 -4.10 16.30
CA HIS A 33 -9.91 -5.13 15.28
C HIS A 33 -9.04 -4.71 14.10
N ILE A 34 -8.32 -5.66 13.51
CA ILE A 34 -7.36 -5.42 12.42
C ILE A 34 -7.76 -6.30 11.24
N HIS A 35 -8.20 -5.66 10.16
CA HIS A 35 -8.51 -6.34 8.90
C HIS A 35 -7.39 -6.07 7.92
N TYR A 36 -6.83 -7.11 7.32
CA TYR A 36 -5.74 -6.98 6.36
C TYR A 36 -5.99 -7.87 5.14
N THR A 37 -5.49 -7.45 4.00
CA THR A 37 -5.43 -8.23 2.76
C THR A 37 -4.11 -7.89 2.06
N GLY A 38 -3.54 -8.79 1.27
CA GLY A 38 -2.21 -8.56 0.72
C GLY A 38 -1.72 -9.57 -0.31
N ILE A 39 -0.53 -9.27 -0.81
CA ILE A 39 0.20 -10.04 -1.83
C ILE A 39 1.55 -10.43 -1.22
N ILE A 40 1.93 -11.69 -1.42
CA ILE A 40 3.18 -12.26 -0.92
C ILE A 40 3.89 -12.95 -2.09
N ASP A 41 5.13 -12.56 -2.36
CA ASP A 41 5.94 -13.17 -3.39
C ASP A 41 6.46 -14.52 -2.92
N VAL A 42 6.11 -15.58 -3.66
CA VAL A 42 6.48 -16.96 -3.33
C VAL A 42 7.91 -17.25 -3.79
N THR A 43 8.88 -16.56 -3.18
CA THR A 43 10.33 -16.70 -3.40
C THR A 43 10.86 -18.07 -2.95
N ASN A 44 12.11 -18.38 -3.26
CA ASN A 44 12.73 -19.63 -2.80
C ASN A 44 12.86 -19.71 -1.27
N GLU A 45 13.12 -18.59 -0.58
CA GLU A 45 13.12 -18.56 0.89
C GLU A 45 11.71 -18.73 1.45
N MET A 46 10.69 -18.08 0.85
CA MET A 46 9.28 -18.30 1.20
C MET A 46 8.88 -19.79 1.10
N ARG A 47 9.32 -20.49 0.03
CA ARG A 47 9.08 -21.93 -0.14
C ARG A 47 9.75 -22.77 0.95
N ARG A 48 10.95 -22.40 1.41
CA ARG A 48 11.63 -23.07 2.54
C ARG A 48 10.89 -22.84 3.86
N ILE A 49 10.43 -21.61 4.11
CA ILE A 49 9.67 -21.23 5.29
C ILE A 49 8.34 -22.00 5.35
N LEU A 50 7.54 -21.95 4.29
CA LEU A 50 6.26 -22.67 4.19
C LEU A 50 6.44 -24.20 4.20
N GLY A 51 7.56 -24.69 3.66
CA GLY A 51 7.97 -26.09 3.74
C GLY A 51 8.59 -26.53 5.07
N ARG A 52 8.68 -25.63 6.07
CA ARG A 52 9.29 -25.86 7.39
C ARG A 52 10.71 -26.45 7.31
N SER A 53 11.49 -26.01 6.32
CA SER A 53 12.84 -26.50 6.06
C SER A 53 13.81 -26.07 7.17
N VAL A 54 14.70 -26.97 7.59
CA VAL A 54 15.83 -26.65 8.50
C VAL A 54 16.79 -25.58 7.92
N ASN A 55 16.71 -25.32 6.61
CA ASN A 55 17.48 -24.29 5.91
C ASN A 55 16.68 -22.99 5.68
N ALA A 56 15.48 -22.86 6.24
CA ALA A 56 14.70 -21.63 6.19
C ALA A 56 15.35 -20.54 7.06
N LYS A 57 15.29 -19.28 6.62
CA LYS A 57 15.92 -18.14 7.29
C LYS A 57 14.96 -16.95 7.36
N THR A 58 15.26 -16.03 8.26
CA THR A 58 14.66 -14.69 8.29
C THR A 58 14.80 -14.02 6.92
N THR A 59 13.73 -13.38 6.45
CA THR A 59 13.71 -12.59 5.21
C THR A 59 13.93 -11.11 5.50
N ASP A 60 14.34 -10.37 4.48
CA ASP A 60 14.17 -8.93 4.45
C ASP A 60 12.71 -8.52 4.22
N PHE A 61 12.46 -7.22 4.26
CA PHE A 61 11.20 -6.60 3.83
C PHE A 61 11.11 -6.53 2.31
N GLY A 62 9.88 -6.40 1.78
CA GLY A 62 9.64 -6.13 0.35
C GLY A 62 9.22 -7.34 -0.49
N SER A 63 9.03 -8.52 0.10
CA SER A 63 8.39 -9.69 -0.55
C SER A 63 6.99 -10.01 0.04
N SER A 64 6.45 -9.11 0.85
CA SER A 64 5.11 -9.17 1.42
C SER A 64 4.59 -7.74 1.57
N PHE A 65 3.39 -7.48 1.05
CA PHE A 65 2.71 -6.20 1.11
C PHE A 65 1.25 -6.41 1.50
N ILE A 66 0.78 -5.66 2.49
CA ILE A 66 -0.62 -5.67 2.94
C ILE A 66 -1.24 -4.28 2.82
N HIS A 67 -2.52 -4.24 2.48
CA HIS A 67 -3.42 -3.16 2.90
C HIS A 67 -3.99 -3.54 4.27
N VAL A 68 -4.11 -2.57 5.19
CA VAL A 68 -4.67 -2.81 6.52
C VAL A 68 -5.66 -1.70 6.91
N SER A 69 -6.78 -2.09 7.50
CA SER A 69 -7.77 -1.21 8.11
C SER A 69 -8.02 -1.62 9.56
N PHE A 70 -8.47 -0.65 10.35
CA PHE A 70 -8.71 -0.79 11.77
C PHE A 70 -10.19 -0.50 12.08
N GLU A 71 -10.75 -1.20 13.07
CA GLU A 71 -12.05 -0.90 13.67
C GLU A 71 -11.94 -0.89 15.19
N THR A 72 -12.56 0.07 15.87
CA THR A 72 -12.48 0.21 17.33
C THR A 72 -13.68 0.94 17.94
N GLY A 73 -14.11 0.46 19.10
CA GLY A 73 -15.05 1.19 19.96
C GLY A 73 -14.43 2.38 20.69
N SER A 74 -13.10 2.57 20.64
CA SER A 74 -12.41 3.64 21.35
C SER A 74 -12.35 4.94 20.56
N ILE A 75 -12.99 5.99 21.09
CA ILE A 75 -12.93 7.35 20.53
C ILE A 75 -11.47 7.87 20.38
N ARG A 76 -10.55 7.43 21.25
CA ARG A 76 -9.12 7.78 21.20
C ARG A 76 -8.43 7.29 19.90
N TYR A 77 -8.89 6.18 19.35
CA TYR A 77 -8.27 5.50 18.21
C TYR A 77 -9.14 5.55 16.94
N LYS A 78 -10.29 6.26 16.97
CA LYS A 78 -11.25 6.33 15.86
C LYS A 78 -10.67 6.93 14.57
N SER A 79 -9.62 7.74 14.67
CA SER A 79 -8.87 8.28 13.52
C SER A 79 -8.07 7.24 12.73
N LEU A 80 -7.92 6.00 13.25
CA LEU A 80 -7.34 4.87 12.51
C LEU A 80 -8.33 4.29 11.48
N GLU A 81 -9.64 4.40 11.72
CA GLU A 81 -10.67 3.89 10.79
C GLU A 81 -10.80 4.77 9.54
N GLN A 82 -10.45 6.05 9.69
CA GLN A 82 -10.58 7.10 8.66
C GLN A 82 -9.29 7.31 7.85
N ALA A 83 -8.38 6.33 7.87
CA ALA A 83 -7.08 6.43 7.22
C ALA A 83 -6.72 5.15 6.46
N LEU A 84 -6.17 5.33 5.26
CA LEU A 84 -5.65 4.24 4.45
C LEU A 84 -4.24 3.87 4.95
N PHE A 85 -3.98 2.58 5.18
CA PHE A 85 -2.66 2.11 5.62
C PHE A 85 -2.15 0.98 4.72
N VAL A 86 -0.84 0.98 4.50
CA VAL A 86 -0.10 -0.09 3.84
C VAL A 86 0.99 -0.62 4.76
N GLY A 87 1.24 -1.93 4.70
CA GLY A 87 2.30 -2.59 5.46
C GLY A 87 3.26 -3.32 4.52
N SER A 88 4.55 -3.27 4.81
CA SER A 88 5.51 -4.24 4.25
C SER A 88 5.92 -5.24 5.32
N GLY A 89 5.91 -6.53 4.96
CA GLY A 89 6.16 -7.64 5.86
C GLY A 89 7.53 -8.30 5.66
N ARG A 90 8.04 -8.88 6.75
CA ARG A 90 9.14 -9.87 6.73
C ARG A 90 8.83 -11.05 7.63
N PHE A 91 9.45 -12.19 7.35
CA PHE A 91 9.37 -13.40 8.15
C PHE A 91 10.65 -13.53 8.97
N ILE A 92 10.52 -13.82 10.26
CA ILE A 92 11.62 -14.00 11.21
C ILE A 92 11.60 -15.45 11.69
N ILE A 93 12.75 -16.11 11.61
CA ILE A 93 12.97 -17.44 12.19
C ILE A 93 14.00 -17.28 13.30
N ASP A 94 13.58 -17.63 14.52
CA ASP A 94 14.42 -17.68 15.72
C ASP A 94 14.07 -18.93 16.57
N GLU A 95 14.65 -19.03 17.76
CA GLU A 95 14.43 -20.15 18.70
C GLU A 95 12.97 -20.25 19.20
N ARG A 96 12.16 -19.19 19.05
CA ARG A 96 10.74 -19.13 19.40
C ARG A 96 9.86 -19.58 18.23
N GLY A 97 10.44 -19.78 17.04
CA GLY A 97 9.77 -20.30 15.85
C GLY A 97 9.65 -19.27 14.74
N LEU A 98 8.51 -19.27 14.05
CA LEU A 98 8.24 -18.43 12.89
C LEU A 98 7.33 -17.24 13.27
N THR A 99 7.92 -16.05 13.33
CA THR A 99 7.20 -14.79 13.53
C THR A 99 7.10 -14.00 12.21
N VAL A 100 6.04 -13.23 12.05
CA VAL A 100 5.94 -12.19 11.00
C VAL A 100 6.03 -10.81 11.65
N GLU A 101 6.82 -9.92 11.06
CA GLU A 101 6.91 -8.50 11.43
C GLU A 101 6.41 -7.64 10.26
N TYR A 102 5.53 -6.68 10.54
CA TYR A 102 5.04 -5.71 9.55
C TYR A 102 5.39 -4.28 9.95
N ARG A 103 5.90 -3.51 8.99
CA ARG A 103 6.05 -2.05 9.10
C ARG A 103 4.82 -1.39 8.48
N ILE A 104 3.89 -0.93 9.32
CA ILE A 104 2.66 -0.26 8.88
C ILE A 104 2.90 1.25 8.72
N SER A 105 2.47 1.80 7.59
CA SER A 105 2.59 3.22 7.23
C SER A 105 1.23 3.77 6.80
N LYS A 106 0.88 4.97 7.28
CA LYS A 106 -0.29 5.71 6.80
C LYS A 106 0.00 6.26 5.41
N VAL A 107 -0.93 6.06 4.47
CA VAL A 107 -0.86 6.70 3.15
C VAL A 107 -1.27 8.17 3.29
N CYS A 108 -0.44 9.06 2.78
CA CYS A 108 -0.68 10.50 2.74
C CYS A 108 -0.87 10.96 1.28
N LYS A 109 -1.58 12.08 1.09
CA LYS A 109 -1.61 12.75 -0.22
C LYS A 109 -0.19 13.22 -0.55
N GLY A 110 0.40 12.69 -1.62
CA GLY A 110 1.67 13.20 -2.14
C GLY A 110 1.51 14.62 -2.68
N LEU A 111 2.60 15.38 -2.72
CA LEU A 111 2.69 16.54 -3.61
C LEU A 111 2.74 15.99 -5.04
N GLY A 112 1.57 15.87 -5.68
CA GLY A 112 1.50 15.78 -7.13
C GLY A 112 2.12 17.03 -7.74
N ALA A 113 2.77 16.90 -8.90
CA ALA A 113 3.44 18.00 -9.57
C ALA A 113 2.40 19.06 -10.04
N ALA A 114 2.13 20.04 -9.18
CA ALA A 114 1.33 21.22 -9.50
C ALA A 114 2.22 22.28 -10.18
N ALA A 115 2.88 21.88 -11.27
CA ALA A 115 3.79 22.68 -12.08
C ALA A 115 3.92 22.04 -13.48
N GLU A 116 2.86 22.14 -14.28
CA GLU A 116 3.03 22.29 -15.74
C GLU A 116 2.72 23.75 -16.04
N ASP A 117 3.70 24.46 -16.61
CA ASP A 117 3.65 25.92 -16.73
C ASP A 117 2.69 26.39 -17.83
N PRO A 118 1.83 27.40 -17.58
CA PRO A 118 0.89 27.93 -18.56
C PRO A 118 1.56 28.94 -19.52
N GLU A 119 2.70 28.58 -20.11
CA GLU A 119 3.46 29.46 -21.02
C GLU A 119 3.63 28.86 -22.43
N ALA A 120 2.50 28.59 -23.07
CA ALA A 120 2.43 28.51 -24.53
C ALA A 120 2.33 29.94 -25.11
N ALA A 121 3.47 30.64 -25.17
CA ALA A 121 3.55 31.98 -25.76
C ALA A 121 3.09 31.99 -27.23
N PRO A 122 2.39 33.04 -27.70
CA PRO A 122 1.96 33.13 -29.08
C PRO A 122 3.16 33.35 -30.01
N VAL A 123 3.27 32.52 -31.05
CA VAL A 123 4.32 32.65 -32.08
C VAL A 123 3.90 33.74 -33.06
N GLU A 124 4.46 34.94 -32.92
CA GLU A 124 4.38 35.97 -33.97
C GLU A 124 5.15 35.52 -35.22
N GLY A 125 4.60 35.82 -36.41
CA GLY A 125 5.03 35.24 -37.69
C GLY A 125 4.75 36.13 -38.90
N ASP A 126 5.06 37.42 -38.79
CA ASP A 126 5.22 38.36 -39.91
C ASP A 126 6.42 37.94 -40.80
N ASN A 127 6.53 38.20 -42.12
CA ASN A 127 5.64 38.63 -43.22
C ASN A 127 6.42 38.36 -44.54
N ALA A 128 5.94 38.38 -45.79
CA ALA A 128 4.64 38.64 -46.44
C ALA A 128 4.58 37.84 -47.78
N GLY A 129 3.43 37.77 -48.48
CA GLY A 129 3.33 36.87 -49.66
C GLY A 129 2.28 37.12 -50.77
N GLY A 130 1.55 38.24 -50.76
CA GLY A 130 0.78 38.83 -51.89
C GLY A 130 0.00 37.98 -52.92
N ALA A 131 -1.33 38.12 -52.93
CA ALA A 131 -2.18 38.14 -54.14
C ALA A 131 -3.53 38.85 -53.86
N GLN A 132 -4.12 39.52 -54.85
CA GLN A 132 -5.38 40.29 -54.71
C GLN A 132 -6.59 39.51 -55.23
N ALA A 133 -7.75 39.72 -54.60
CA ALA A 133 -9.05 39.81 -55.29
C ALA A 133 -10.08 40.56 -54.41
N GLU A 134 -10.60 41.69 -54.88
CA GLU A 134 -11.78 42.33 -54.28
C GLU A 134 -13.08 41.68 -54.78
N THR A 135 -14.15 41.67 -53.98
CA THR A 135 -15.49 42.14 -54.42
C THR A 135 -16.52 42.27 -53.28
N SER A 136 -17.01 43.50 -53.10
CA SER A 136 -18.43 43.87 -52.87
C SER A 136 -19.33 43.11 -51.86
N ARG A 137 -19.53 43.79 -50.71
CA ARG A 137 -20.78 44.03 -49.92
C ARG A 137 -22.16 43.75 -50.59
N PRO A 138 -23.30 43.71 -49.83
CA PRO A 138 -23.51 43.92 -48.37
C PRO A 138 -24.41 42.85 -47.67
N SER A 139 -24.86 43.17 -46.45
CA SER A 139 -25.76 42.41 -45.57
C SER A 139 -27.26 42.43 -45.93
N ALA A 140 -27.97 41.39 -45.52
CA ALA A 140 -29.34 41.43 -44.99
C ALA A 140 -29.46 40.41 -43.84
#